data_AF-A0A2P6VQ87-F1
#
_entry.id   AF-A0A2P6VQ87-F1
#
_cell.length_a   1.000
_cell.length_b   1.000
_cell.length_c   1.000
_cell.angle_alpha   90.00
_cell.angle_beta   90.00
_cell.angle_gamma   90.00
#
_symmetry.space_group_name_H-M   'P 1'
#
loop_
_entity.id
_entity.type
_entity.pdbx_description
1 polymer ?
#
loop_
_entity_poly.entity_id
_entity_poly.type
_entity_poly.pdbx_seq_one_letter_code
_entity_poly.pdbx_strand_id
1 'polypeptide(L)'
;MSPDPFGALTVERLDTSNYLIWAPRMEYFLTTKGLWEAVTTDDAPVADCRKARAIIGLCVTSQHLATIQRSKTAKEAWDSLAAIFKTKGTALKLRLRRDLSSFKMAAGEPLTKYFARAKALQDKLLESFPDFKEEDIFWPTVQGLPSTYDTILTIIENTADAELTLDSVLPKLMQVEQRQRGPDRLPHLRRPLRHRPTMSPDPFGALTVERLDTSNYLIWAPRMEYFLTTKGLWEAVTTDDAPVADCRKARAIIGLCVTSQHLATIQRSKTAKEAWDSLAAIFKTKGTALKLRLRRDLSSFKMAAGEPLTKYFARAKALQDKLLESFPDFKEEDIFWPTVQGLPSTYDTILTIIENTADAELTLDSVLPKLMQVEQRQRGPDRLLWAPFTLTNVTADL
;
A
#
# COMPACT_ATOMS: atom_id res chain seq x y z
N MET A 1 -27.64 21.10 -23.37
CA MET A 1 -27.64 20.12 -22.26
C MET A 1 -26.24 20.11 -21.70
N SER A 2 -26.04 20.73 -20.54
CA SER A 2 -24.75 20.78 -19.88
C SER A 2 -24.29 19.36 -19.55
N PRO A 3 -23.05 18.95 -19.88
CA PRO A 3 -22.50 17.72 -19.34
C PRO A 3 -22.36 17.91 -17.83
N ASP A 4 -23.01 17.03 -17.07
CA ASP A 4 -22.96 16.99 -15.62
C ASP A 4 -21.47 16.88 -15.20
N PRO A 5 -20.88 17.86 -14.46
CA PRO A 5 -19.43 17.92 -14.22
C PRO A 5 -18.88 16.77 -13.36
N PHE A 6 -19.75 15.86 -12.90
CA PHE A 6 -19.47 14.84 -11.90
C PHE A 6 -19.90 13.42 -12.34
N GLY A 7 -19.95 13.17 -13.65
CA GLY A 7 -20.47 11.94 -14.25
C GLY A 7 -19.74 10.61 -13.97
N ALA A 8 -18.84 10.48 -12.99
CA ALA A 8 -17.91 9.35 -12.91
C ALA A 8 -18.08 8.39 -11.72
N LEU A 9 -19.26 8.28 -11.09
CA LEU A 9 -19.55 7.11 -10.27
C LEU A 9 -19.74 5.90 -11.20
N THR A 10 -18.64 5.28 -11.60
CA THR A 10 -18.65 4.13 -12.51
C THR A 10 -18.44 2.84 -11.72
N VAL A 11 -19.35 1.90 -11.93
CA VAL A 11 -19.20 0.52 -11.47
C VAL A 11 -18.51 -0.27 -12.57
N GLU A 12 -17.53 -1.08 -12.20
CA GLU A 12 -16.88 -2.00 -13.14
C GLU A 12 -17.89 -2.99 -13.73
N ARG A 13 -17.57 -3.59 -14.88
CA ARG A 13 -18.46 -4.61 -15.46
C ARG A 13 -18.28 -5.93 -14.72
N LEU A 14 -19.38 -6.61 -14.43
CA LEU A 14 -19.37 -7.93 -13.82
C LEU A 14 -18.71 -8.96 -14.75
N ASP A 15 -17.62 -9.56 -14.26
CA ASP A 15 -16.94 -10.68 -14.87
C ASP A 15 -17.07 -11.94 -13.99
N THR A 16 -16.35 -13.01 -14.35
CA THR A 16 -16.45 -14.30 -13.64
C THR A 16 -15.83 -14.32 -12.24
N SER A 17 -15.07 -13.30 -11.86
CA SER A 17 -14.24 -13.25 -10.65
C SER A 17 -14.56 -12.09 -9.71
N ASN A 18 -15.13 -11.00 -10.21
CA ASN A 18 -15.28 -9.77 -9.43
C ASN A 18 -16.64 -9.61 -8.73
N TYR A 19 -17.53 -10.61 -8.73
CA TYR A 19 -18.88 -10.49 -8.19
C TYR A 19 -18.94 -9.99 -6.73
N LEU A 20 -18.00 -10.39 -5.88
CA LEU A 20 -17.97 -9.98 -4.47
C LEU A 20 -17.67 -8.49 -4.28
N ILE A 21 -16.96 -7.88 -5.23
CA ILE A 21 -16.66 -6.44 -5.25
C ILE A 21 -17.74 -5.70 -6.05
N TRP A 22 -18.20 -6.31 -7.15
CA TRP A 22 -19.21 -5.76 -8.05
C TRP A 22 -20.57 -5.64 -7.38
N ALA A 23 -21.04 -6.66 -6.65
CA ALA A 23 -22.38 -6.66 -6.08
C ALA A 23 -22.58 -5.52 -5.07
N PRO A 24 -21.67 -5.29 -4.10
CA PRO A 24 -21.78 -4.14 -3.20
C PRO A 24 -21.66 -2.80 -3.94
N ARG A 25 -20.78 -2.70 -4.94
CA ARG A 25 -20.65 -1.48 -5.76
C ARG A 25 -21.92 -1.21 -6.57
N MET A 26 -22.55 -2.24 -7.11
CA MET A 26 -23.79 -2.12 -7.85
C MET A 26 -24.96 -1.75 -6.91
N GLU A 27 -25.02 -2.34 -5.73
CA GLU A 27 -25.96 -1.94 -4.67
C GLU A 27 -25.82 -0.45 -4.34
N TYR A 28 -24.59 0.02 -4.09
CA TYR A 28 -24.32 1.42 -3.82
C TYR A 28 -24.71 2.30 -4.99
N PHE A 29 -24.39 1.90 -6.22
CA PHE A 29 -24.75 2.66 -7.40
C PHE A 29 -26.27 2.78 -7.58
N LEU A 30 -27.02 1.69 -7.45
CA LEU A 30 -28.48 1.72 -7.49
C LEU A 30 -29.07 2.54 -6.34
N THR A 31 -28.47 2.49 -5.15
CA THR A 31 -28.86 3.31 -3.99
C THR A 31 -28.70 4.80 -4.27
N THR A 32 -27.59 5.23 -4.87
CA THR A 32 -27.42 6.66 -5.26
C THR A 32 -28.45 7.14 -6.27
N LYS A 33 -29.01 6.22 -7.07
CA LYS A 33 -30.06 6.50 -8.05
C LYS A 33 -31.48 6.33 -7.49
N GLY A 34 -31.63 5.89 -6.23
CA GLY A 34 -32.93 5.60 -5.62
C GLY A 34 -33.60 4.35 -6.18
N LEU A 35 -32.84 3.42 -6.79
CA LEU A 35 -33.34 2.26 -7.51
C LEU A 35 -33.10 0.92 -6.78
N TRP A 36 -32.51 0.94 -5.58
CA TRP A 36 -32.19 -0.29 -4.83
C TRP A 36 -33.43 -1.08 -4.41
N GLU A 37 -34.55 -0.40 -4.11
CA GLU A 37 -35.80 -1.07 -3.75
C GLU A 37 -36.34 -1.91 -4.92
N ALA A 38 -36.08 -1.49 -6.17
CA ALA A 38 -36.51 -2.19 -7.37
C ALA A 38 -35.84 -3.55 -7.62
N VAL A 39 -34.75 -3.86 -6.91
CA VAL A 39 -34.06 -5.16 -6.97
C VAL A 39 -34.27 -6.01 -5.72
N THR A 40 -34.91 -5.46 -4.68
CA THR A 40 -35.12 -6.15 -3.39
C THR A 40 -36.59 -6.46 -3.12
N THR A 41 -37.51 -5.59 -3.53
CA THR A 41 -38.96 -5.76 -3.32
C THR A 41 -39.69 -6.08 -4.62
N ASP A 42 -40.82 -6.80 -4.51
CA ASP A 42 -41.69 -7.10 -5.65
C ASP A 42 -42.67 -5.95 -5.97
N ASP A 43 -42.87 -5.04 -5.01
CA ASP A 43 -43.85 -3.94 -5.09
C ASP A 43 -43.28 -2.63 -5.66
N ALA A 44 -42.04 -2.64 -6.14
CA ALA A 44 -41.41 -1.44 -6.67
C ALA A 44 -42.06 -0.98 -8.01
N PRO A 45 -42.08 0.34 -8.30
CA PRO A 45 -42.65 0.87 -9.54
C PRO A 45 -42.04 0.22 -10.78
N VAL A 46 -42.88 -0.22 -11.73
CA VAL A 46 -42.45 -0.91 -12.96
C VAL A 46 -41.43 -0.08 -13.76
N ALA A 47 -41.56 1.24 -13.73
CA ALA A 47 -40.60 2.15 -14.36
C ALA A 47 -39.20 2.05 -13.74
N ASP A 48 -39.11 1.95 -12.42
CA ASP A 48 -37.85 1.87 -11.68
C ASP A 48 -37.26 0.47 -11.75
N CYS A 49 -38.09 -0.58 -11.75
CA CYS A 49 -37.69 -1.95 -12.11
C CYS A 49 -37.06 -2.00 -13.51
N ARG A 50 -37.65 -1.31 -14.50
CA ARG A 50 -37.08 -1.27 -15.86
C ARG A 50 -35.73 -0.54 -15.90
N LYS A 51 -35.60 0.59 -15.19
CA LYS A 51 -34.35 1.36 -15.10
C LYS A 51 -33.25 0.57 -14.38
N ALA A 52 -33.55 -0.05 -13.24
CA ALA A 52 -32.61 -0.85 -12.48
C ALA A 52 -32.07 -2.03 -13.30
N ARG A 53 -32.97 -2.75 -14.00
CA ARG A 53 -32.58 -3.85 -14.89
C ARG A 53 -31.68 -3.38 -16.05
N ALA A 54 -31.99 -2.24 -16.66
CA ALA A 54 -31.17 -1.67 -17.73
C ALA A 54 -29.76 -1.30 -17.22
N ILE A 55 -29.66 -0.68 -16.05
CA ILE A 55 -28.38 -0.35 -15.41
C ILE A 55 -27.56 -1.61 -15.12
N ILE A 56 -28.17 -2.64 -14.52
CA ILE A 56 -27.50 -3.93 -14.29
C ILE A 56 -27.00 -4.50 -15.61
N GLY A 57 -27.84 -4.51 -16.66
CA GLY A 57 -27.47 -5.00 -17.99
C GLY A 57 -26.27 -4.28 -18.63
N LEU A 58 -26.13 -2.97 -18.43
CA LEU A 58 -25.00 -2.18 -18.93
C LEU A 58 -23.69 -2.43 -18.15
N CYS A 59 -23.82 -2.91 -16.92
CA CYS A 59 -22.72 -3.16 -15.99
C CYS A 59 -22.38 -4.64 -15.85
N VAL A 60 -22.80 -5.49 -16.78
CA VAL A 60 -22.36 -6.89 -16.90
C VAL A 60 -21.59 -7.12 -18.20
N THR A 61 -20.68 -8.09 -18.21
CA THR A 61 -20.03 -8.55 -19.44
C THR A 61 -21.00 -9.39 -20.29
N SER A 62 -20.65 -9.58 -21.58
CA SER A 62 -21.47 -10.35 -22.54
C SER A 62 -21.84 -11.76 -22.06
N GLN A 63 -20.98 -12.38 -21.25
CA GLN A 63 -21.18 -13.71 -20.68
C GLN A 63 -22.38 -13.79 -19.71
N HIS A 64 -22.74 -12.69 -19.05
CA HIS A 64 -23.85 -12.62 -18.10
C HIS A 64 -25.10 -11.93 -18.67
N LEU A 65 -24.97 -11.31 -19.85
CA LEU A 65 -26.03 -10.55 -20.50
C LEU A 65 -27.23 -11.43 -20.88
N ALA A 66 -26.99 -12.69 -21.29
CA ALA A 66 -28.04 -13.66 -21.57
C ALA A 66 -28.91 -13.97 -20.34
N THR A 67 -28.32 -13.97 -19.14
CA THR A 67 -29.06 -14.12 -17.88
C THR A 67 -30.00 -12.93 -17.65
N ILE A 68 -29.50 -11.70 -17.85
CA ILE A 68 -30.29 -10.46 -17.69
C ILE A 68 -31.43 -10.37 -18.71
N GLN A 69 -31.23 -10.87 -19.93
CA GLN A 69 -32.26 -10.89 -20.98
C GLN A 69 -33.40 -11.86 -20.64
N ARG A 70 -33.09 -13.00 -20.03
CA ARG A 70 -34.08 -14.03 -19.67
C ARG A 70 -34.93 -13.63 -18.46
N SER A 71 -34.36 -12.90 -17.51
CA SER A 71 -35.10 -12.39 -16.35
C SER A 71 -36.17 -11.39 -16.79
N LYS A 72 -37.34 -11.39 -16.16
CA LYS A 72 -38.43 -10.45 -16.47
C LYS A 72 -38.33 -9.18 -15.62
N THR A 73 -37.90 -9.30 -14.37
CA THR A 73 -37.77 -8.18 -13.42
C THR A 73 -36.30 -7.89 -13.08
N ALA A 74 -36.03 -6.71 -12.49
CA ALA A 74 -34.68 -6.38 -12.02
C ALA A 74 -34.26 -7.26 -10.84
N LYS A 75 -35.19 -7.58 -9.95
CA LYS A 75 -35.00 -8.54 -8.86
C LYS A 75 -34.65 -9.94 -9.36
N GLU A 76 -35.40 -10.48 -10.33
CA GLU A 76 -35.08 -11.79 -10.91
C GLU A 76 -33.68 -11.80 -11.57
N ALA A 77 -33.29 -10.69 -12.21
CA ALA A 77 -31.96 -10.53 -12.78
C ALA A 77 -30.87 -10.52 -11.69
N TRP A 78 -31.10 -9.77 -10.61
CA TRP A 78 -30.22 -9.71 -9.44
C TRP A 78 -30.06 -11.08 -8.76
N ASP A 79 -31.18 -11.75 -8.47
CA ASP A 79 -31.21 -13.05 -7.80
C ASP A 79 -30.56 -14.15 -8.67
N SER A 80 -30.76 -14.11 -9.98
CA SER A 80 -30.14 -15.05 -10.92
C SER A 80 -28.62 -14.89 -10.95
N LEU A 81 -28.12 -13.65 -10.99
CA LEU A 81 -26.68 -13.39 -10.86
C LEU A 81 -26.17 -13.89 -9.50
N ALA A 82 -26.86 -13.54 -8.41
CA ALA A 82 -26.51 -13.98 -7.06
C ALA A 82 -26.43 -15.51 -6.95
N ALA A 83 -27.36 -16.25 -7.55
CA ALA A 83 -27.35 -17.70 -7.56
C ALA A 83 -26.14 -18.29 -8.33
N ILE A 84 -25.82 -17.73 -9.50
CA ILE A 84 -24.66 -18.15 -10.31
C ILE A 84 -23.36 -17.93 -9.53
N PHE A 85 -23.22 -16.78 -8.86
CA PHE A 85 -22.00 -16.47 -8.12
C PHE A 85 -21.97 -17.05 -6.71
N LYS A 86 -23.11 -17.42 -6.13
CA LYS A 86 -23.14 -18.21 -4.88
C LYS A 86 -22.61 -19.62 -5.12
N THR A 87 -23.02 -20.29 -6.20
CA THR A 87 -22.53 -21.62 -6.58
C THR A 87 -21.06 -21.60 -7.02
N LYS A 88 -20.63 -20.60 -7.80
CA LYS A 88 -19.22 -20.40 -8.14
C LYS A 88 -18.39 -19.97 -6.92
N GLY A 89 -18.95 -19.13 -6.06
CA GLY A 89 -18.32 -18.61 -4.85
C GLY A 89 -18.08 -19.71 -3.81
N THR A 90 -19.00 -20.66 -3.63
CA THR A 90 -18.76 -21.82 -2.75
C THR A 90 -17.62 -22.69 -3.30
N ALA A 91 -17.59 -22.96 -4.60
CA ALA A 91 -16.49 -23.70 -5.23
C ALA A 91 -15.15 -22.95 -5.11
N LEU A 92 -15.13 -21.63 -5.32
CA LEU A 92 -13.95 -20.79 -5.15
C LEU A 92 -13.48 -20.77 -3.69
N LYS A 93 -14.39 -20.61 -2.72
CA LYS A 93 -14.07 -20.66 -1.29
C LYS A 93 -13.45 -22.00 -0.88
N LEU A 94 -14.01 -23.11 -1.35
CA LEU A 94 -13.45 -24.45 -1.12
C LEU A 94 -12.05 -24.60 -1.74
N ARG A 95 -11.88 -24.10 -2.97
CA ARG A 95 -10.58 -24.10 -3.64
C ARG A 95 -9.56 -23.26 -2.89
N LEU A 96 -9.89 -22.03 -2.48
CA LEU A 96 -8.98 -21.15 -1.76
C LEU A 96 -8.59 -21.73 -0.38
N ARG A 97 -9.52 -22.39 0.33
CA ARG A 97 -9.18 -23.11 1.57
C ARG A 97 -8.27 -24.30 1.33
N ARG A 98 -8.47 -25.04 0.23
CA ARG A 98 -7.58 -26.12 -0.18
C ARG A 98 -6.21 -25.61 -0.59
N ASP A 99 -6.15 -24.51 -1.34
CA ASP A 99 -4.91 -23.88 -1.78
C ASP A 99 -4.13 -23.34 -0.57
N LEU A 100 -4.82 -22.80 0.45
CA LEU A 100 -4.23 -22.39 1.73
C LEU A 100 -3.69 -23.58 2.54
N SER A 101 -4.46 -24.66 2.68
CA SER A 101 -4.05 -25.82 3.48
C SER A 101 -2.96 -26.68 2.82
N SER A 102 -2.85 -26.63 1.50
CA SER A 102 -1.80 -27.30 0.73
C SER A 102 -0.69 -26.35 0.27
N PHE A 103 -0.66 -25.12 0.80
CA PHE A 103 0.31 -24.12 0.41
C PHE A 103 1.72 -24.53 0.87
N LYS A 104 2.58 -24.86 -0.09
CA LYS A 104 3.96 -25.27 0.16
C LYS A 104 4.90 -24.66 -0.87
N MET A 105 6.14 -24.41 -0.44
CA MET A 105 7.21 -23.96 -1.31
C MET A 105 7.64 -25.12 -2.22
N ALA A 106 7.74 -24.86 -3.53
CA ALA A 106 8.19 -25.88 -4.47
C ALA A 106 9.72 -26.07 -4.37
N ALA A 107 10.20 -27.27 -4.75
CA ALA A 107 11.63 -27.55 -4.76
C ALA A 107 12.38 -26.61 -5.72
N GLY A 108 13.37 -25.87 -5.21
CA GLY A 108 14.14 -24.89 -5.99
C GLY A 108 13.40 -23.58 -6.29
N GLU A 109 12.22 -23.34 -5.72
CA GLU A 109 11.54 -22.06 -5.82
C GLU A 109 12.24 -20.99 -4.96
N PRO A 110 12.54 -19.80 -5.50
CA PRO A 110 13.12 -18.73 -4.72
C PRO A 110 12.11 -18.15 -3.72
N LEU A 111 12.58 -17.80 -2.53
CA LEU A 111 11.74 -17.37 -1.42
C LEU A 111 10.85 -16.16 -1.77
N THR A 112 11.38 -15.21 -2.55
CA THR A 112 10.63 -14.03 -3.03
C THR A 112 9.45 -14.39 -3.91
N LYS A 113 9.57 -15.43 -4.74
CA LYS A 113 8.48 -15.92 -5.61
C LYS A 113 7.42 -16.66 -4.80
N TYR A 114 7.85 -17.43 -3.81
CA TYR A 114 6.96 -18.09 -2.86
C TYR A 114 6.13 -17.09 -2.06
N PHE A 115 6.75 -16.07 -1.48
CA PHE A 115 6.05 -15.01 -0.74
C PHE A 115 5.14 -14.16 -1.63
N ALA A 116 5.52 -13.90 -2.89
CA ALA A 116 4.63 -13.24 -3.85
C ALA A 116 3.37 -14.07 -4.14
N ARG A 117 3.48 -15.40 -4.23
CA ARG A 117 2.33 -16.30 -4.34
C ARG A 117 1.47 -16.29 -3.08
N ALA A 118 2.09 -16.22 -1.90
CA ALA A 118 1.39 -16.16 -0.63
C ALA A 118 0.55 -14.87 -0.52
N LYS A 119 1.12 -13.73 -0.91
CA LYS A 119 0.40 -12.44 -1.00
C LYS A 119 -0.75 -12.48 -2.00
N ALA A 120 -0.50 -13.00 -3.20
CA ALA A 120 -1.57 -13.15 -4.20
C ALA A 120 -2.70 -14.09 -3.75
N LEU A 121 -2.41 -15.05 -2.85
CA LEU A 121 -3.41 -15.90 -2.22
C LEU A 121 -4.14 -15.16 -1.08
N GLN A 122 -3.40 -14.37 -0.28
CA GLN A 122 -3.93 -13.50 0.77
C GLN A 122 -4.96 -12.52 0.20
N ASP A 123 -4.63 -11.83 -0.89
CA ASP A 123 -5.54 -10.87 -1.55
C ASP A 123 -6.86 -11.55 -1.94
N LYS A 124 -6.78 -12.73 -2.57
CA LYS A 124 -7.96 -13.51 -2.97
C LYS A 124 -8.78 -14.02 -1.78
N LEU A 125 -8.12 -14.33 -0.66
CA LEU A 125 -8.78 -14.76 0.57
C LEU A 125 -9.48 -13.60 1.27
N LEU A 126 -8.85 -12.44 1.37
CA LEU A 126 -9.45 -11.21 1.90
C LEU A 126 -10.65 -10.77 1.05
N GLU A 127 -10.56 -10.90 -0.27
CA GLU A 127 -11.68 -10.63 -1.19
C GLU A 127 -12.83 -11.63 -1.03
N SER A 128 -12.52 -12.90 -0.72
CA SER A 128 -13.51 -13.98 -0.68
C SER A 128 -14.12 -14.23 0.70
N PHE A 129 -13.43 -13.86 1.78
CA PHE A 129 -13.77 -14.16 3.16
C PHE A 129 -13.69 -12.89 4.03
N PRO A 130 -14.85 -12.27 4.36
CA PRO A 130 -14.92 -11.06 5.17
C PRO A 130 -14.34 -11.19 6.60
N ASP A 131 -14.19 -12.42 7.09
CA ASP A 131 -13.65 -12.74 8.42
C ASP A 131 -12.17 -13.15 8.40
N PHE A 132 -11.57 -13.27 7.21
CA PHE A 132 -10.15 -13.61 7.09
C PHE A 132 -9.32 -12.37 7.44
N LYS A 133 -8.37 -12.52 8.36
CA LYS A 133 -7.44 -11.46 8.76
C LYS A 133 -6.15 -11.58 7.98
N GLU A 134 -5.45 -10.45 7.80
CA GLU A 134 -4.12 -10.45 7.19
C GLU A 134 -3.14 -11.37 7.92
N GLU A 135 -3.30 -11.52 9.24
CA GLU A 135 -2.49 -12.40 10.11
C GLU A 135 -2.74 -13.89 9.85
N ASP A 136 -3.91 -14.28 9.34
CA ASP A 136 -4.31 -15.70 9.20
C ASP A 136 -3.55 -16.42 8.08
N ILE A 137 -2.92 -15.68 7.15
CA ILE A 137 -2.06 -16.25 6.10
C ILE A 137 -0.66 -16.62 6.61
N PHE A 138 -0.25 -16.06 7.75
CA PHE A 138 1.12 -16.14 8.25
C PHE A 138 1.53 -17.58 8.56
N TRP A 139 0.80 -18.26 9.45
CA TRP A 139 1.11 -19.62 9.87
C TRP A 139 1.04 -20.64 8.72
N PRO A 140 0.02 -20.63 7.85
CA PRO A 140 0.00 -21.48 6.66
C PRO A 140 1.20 -21.26 5.74
N THR A 141 1.65 -20.01 5.57
CA THR A 141 2.80 -19.69 4.70
C THR A 141 4.11 -20.16 5.31
N VAL A 142 4.27 -20.01 6.61
CA VAL A 142 5.47 -20.43 7.34
C VAL A 142 5.58 -21.95 7.41
N GLN A 143 4.49 -22.66 7.69
CA GLN A 143 4.46 -24.13 7.71
C GLN A 143 4.70 -24.76 6.32
N GLY A 144 4.47 -24.00 5.24
CA GLY A 144 4.77 -24.42 3.88
C GLY A 144 6.26 -24.31 3.49
N LEU A 145 7.11 -23.74 4.35
CA LEU A 145 8.55 -23.64 4.11
C LEU A 145 9.26 -24.98 4.35
N PRO A 146 10.35 -25.27 3.63
CA PRO A 146 11.17 -26.45 3.92
C PRO A 146 11.88 -26.33 5.28
N SER A 147 12.27 -27.48 5.84
CA SER A 147 12.94 -27.58 7.15
C SER A 147 14.25 -26.80 7.28
N THR A 148 14.82 -26.37 6.15
CA THR A 148 15.97 -25.47 6.09
C THR A 148 15.74 -24.11 6.76
N TYR A 149 14.49 -23.72 6.98
CA TYR A 149 14.13 -22.46 7.65
C TYR A 149 13.74 -22.66 9.12
N ASP A 150 13.59 -23.90 9.60
CA ASP A 150 13.06 -24.22 10.94
C ASP A 150 13.78 -23.46 12.05
N THR A 151 15.12 -23.41 11.99
CA THR A 151 15.93 -22.71 13.02
C THR A 151 15.60 -21.22 13.14
N ILE A 152 15.35 -20.52 12.02
CA ILE A 152 14.94 -19.12 12.07
C ILE A 152 13.48 -18.98 12.49
N LEU A 153 12.62 -19.91 12.10
CA LEU A 153 11.23 -19.91 12.53
C LEU A 153 11.14 -20.05 14.05
N THR A 154 11.93 -20.95 14.67
CA THR A 154 12.00 -21.08 16.13
C THR A 154 12.51 -19.80 16.81
N ILE A 155 13.45 -19.09 16.20
CA ILE A 155 13.96 -17.81 16.73
C ILE A 155 12.89 -16.72 16.64
N ILE A 156 12.14 -16.66 15.53
CA ILE A 156 11.04 -15.70 15.34
C ILE A 156 9.90 -15.99 16.30
N GLU A 157 9.55 -17.26 16.52
CA GLU A 157 8.53 -17.72 17.47
C GLU A 157 8.85 -17.33 18.92
N ASN A 158 10.14 -17.36 19.30
CA ASN A 158 10.59 -17.03 20.66
C ASN A 158 10.93 -15.54 20.87
N THR A 159 10.78 -14.70 19.83
CA THR A 159 11.03 -13.26 19.96
C THR A 159 9.76 -12.55 20.43
N ALA A 160 9.76 -12.07 21.69
CA ALA A 160 8.70 -11.19 22.18
C ALA A 160 8.59 -9.93 21.30
N ASP A 161 7.37 -9.52 20.96
CA ASP A 161 7.03 -8.35 20.14
C ASP A 161 7.31 -8.45 18.62
N ALA A 162 7.47 -9.65 18.05
CA ALA A 162 7.58 -9.81 16.61
C ALA A 162 6.22 -9.63 15.90
N GLU A 163 6.11 -8.65 14.99
CA GLU A 163 4.98 -8.57 14.05
C GLU A 163 4.93 -9.85 13.19
N LEU A 164 3.86 -10.63 13.27
CA LEU A 164 3.67 -11.88 12.53
C LEU A 164 3.06 -11.62 11.15
N THR A 165 3.75 -10.83 10.32
CA THR A 165 3.32 -10.50 8.96
C THR A 165 4.30 -11.04 7.92
N LEU A 166 3.80 -11.25 6.69
CA LEU A 166 4.66 -11.72 5.60
C LEU A 166 5.80 -10.73 5.28
N ASP A 167 5.56 -9.43 5.50
CA ASP A 167 6.52 -8.36 5.23
C ASP A 167 7.60 -8.20 6.29
N SER A 168 7.30 -8.51 7.55
CA SER A 168 8.29 -8.45 8.64
C SER A 168 9.24 -9.66 8.62
N VAL A 169 8.74 -10.82 8.18
CA VAL A 169 9.48 -12.10 8.24
C VAL A 169 10.27 -12.38 6.96
N LEU A 170 9.83 -11.89 5.80
CA LEU A 170 10.55 -12.07 4.53
C LEU A 170 12.02 -11.60 4.59
N PRO A 171 12.36 -10.39 5.13
CA PRO A 171 13.75 -9.95 5.23
C PRO A 171 14.62 -10.86 6.12
N LYS A 172 14.05 -11.41 7.20
CA LYS A 172 14.75 -12.32 8.13
C LYS A 172 15.06 -13.66 7.47
N LEU A 173 14.10 -14.22 6.73
CA LEU A 173 14.27 -15.48 6.00
C LEU A 173 15.21 -15.35 4.79
N MET A 174 15.24 -14.18 4.14
CA MET A 174 16.18 -13.91 3.05
C MET A 174 17.64 -13.96 3.50
N GLN A 175 17.95 -13.65 4.77
CA GLN A 175 19.31 -13.80 5.31
C GLN A 175 19.76 -15.27 5.34
N VAL A 176 18.84 -16.23 5.51
CA VAL A 176 19.15 -17.67 5.43
C VAL A 176 19.35 -18.13 4.00
N GLU A 177 18.51 -17.68 3.07
CA GLU A 177 18.67 -17.99 1.64
C GLU A 177 20.02 -17.47 1.11
N GLN A 178 20.46 -16.31 1.58
CA GLN A 178 21.79 -15.74 1.28
C GLN A 178 22.95 -16.52 1.90
N ARG A 179 22.76 -17.15 3.07
CA ARG A 179 23.79 -17.98 3.72
C ARG A 179 23.92 -19.37 3.09
N GLN A 180 22.84 -19.91 2.53
CA GLN A 180 22.82 -21.22 1.87
C GLN A 180 23.35 -21.18 0.44
N ARG A 181 23.24 -20.04 -0.25
CA ARG A 181 24.02 -19.77 -1.46
C ARG A 181 25.45 -19.40 -1.05
N GLY A 182 26.36 -20.37 -1.05
CA GLY A 182 27.80 -20.13 -0.93
C GLY A 182 28.32 -19.09 -1.95
N PRO A 183 29.57 -18.61 -1.78
CA PRO A 183 30.06 -17.41 -2.45
C PRO A 183 30.43 -17.69 -3.90
N ASP A 184 29.46 -17.84 -4.80
CA ASP A 184 29.70 -17.55 -6.21
C ASP A 184 28.41 -17.30 -6.99
N ARG A 185 28.22 -16.03 -7.34
CA ARG A 185 27.81 -15.50 -8.66
C ARG A 185 27.42 -14.04 -8.46
N LEU A 186 28.35 -13.17 -8.86
CA LEU A 186 28.15 -11.73 -9.00
C LEU A 186 26.79 -11.45 -9.68
N PRO A 187 25.91 -10.62 -9.09
CA PRO A 187 24.75 -10.15 -9.82
C PRO A 187 25.24 -9.12 -10.85
N HIS A 188 25.18 -9.50 -12.13
CA HIS A 188 25.21 -8.52 -13.21
C HIS A 188 24.16 -7.44 -12.93
N LEU A 189 24.62 -6.19 -12.95
CA LEU A 189 23.81 -4.98 -12.92
C LEU A 189 22.60 -5.12 -13.85
N ARG A 190 21.43 -5.43 -13.27
CA ARG A 190 20.18 -5.04 -13.91
C ARG A 190 20.01 -3.55 -13.67
N ARG A 191 20.09 -2.80 -14.77
CA ARG A 191 19.75 -1.38 -14.89
C ARG A 191 18.46 -1.07 -14.11
N PRO A 192 18.32 0.14 -13.53
CA PRO A 192 17.03 0.55 -13.02
C PRO A 192 16.03 0.50 -14.17
N LEU A 193 14.93 -0.23 -13.98
CA LEU A 193 13.74 -0.03 -14.78
C LEU A 193 13.36 1.44 -14.54
N ARG A 194 13.58 2.29 -15.55
CA ARG A 194 12.97 3.60 -15.59
C ARG A 194 11.47 3.36 -15.41
N HIS A 195 10.92 3.82 -14.30
CA HIS A 195 9.50 4.06 -14.22
C HIS A 195 9.15 4.95 -15.40
N ARG A 196 8.47 4.36 -16.39
CA ARG A 196 7.79 5.13 -17.41
C ARG A 196 6.70 5.86 -16.64
N PRO A 197 6.65 7.21 -16.66
CA PRO A 197 5.43 7.88 -16.25
C PRO A 197 4.37 7.35 -17.21
N THR A 198 3.37 6.64 -16.69
CA THR A 198 2.12 6.54 -17.40
C THR A 198 1.65 7.97 -17.55
N MET A 199 1.74 8.51 -18.76
CA MET A 199 1.09 9.77 -19.10
C MET A 199 -0.35 9.66 -18.62
N SER A 200 -0.68 10.51 -17.66
CA SER A 200 -2.05 10.91 -17.40
C SER A 200 -2.66 11.36 -18.73
N PRO A 201 -3.83 10.84 -19.13
CA PRO A 201 -4.63 11.50 -20.14
C PRO A 201 -5.20 12.78 -19.52
N ASP A 202 -4.85 13.90 -20.14
CA ASP A 202 -5.44 15.25 -20.06
C ASP A 202 -5.35 16.05 -18.74
N PRO A 203 -4.70 17.24 -18.74
CA PRO A 203 -4.64 18.14 -17.58
C PRO A 203 -5.96 18.87 -17.26
N PHE A 204 -7.05 18.62 -18.00
CA PHE A 204 -8.33 19.31 -17.82
C PHE A 204 -9.55 18.41 -18.08
N GLY A 205 -9.50 17.13 -17.69
CA GLY A 205 -10.62 16.20 -17.82
C GLY A 205 -11.28 15.91 -16.46
N ALA A 206 -12.48 16.49 -16.23
CA ALA A 206 -13.47 16.20 -15.18
C ALA A 206 -12.96 15.91 -13.73
N LEU A 207 -13.40 16.70 -12.75
CA LEU A 207 -13.19 16.40 -11.31
C LEU A 207 -13.76 15.03 -10.93
N THR A 208 -12.93 13.99 -10.94
CA THR A 208 -13.26 12.67 -10.41
C THR A 208 -12.64 12.49 -9.03
N VAL A 209 -13.44 12.14 -8.02
CA VAL A 209 -12.90 11.71 -6.72
C VAL A 209 -12.15 10.40 -6.95
N GLU A 210 -10.82 10.44 -6.81
CA GLU A 210 -9.97 9.24 -6.84
C GLU A 210 -10.41 8.26 -5.75
N ARG A 211 -10.27 6.95 -5.99
CA ARG A 211 -10.65 5.95 -4.98
C ARG A 211 -9.64 5.92 -3.83
N LEU A 212 -10.12 5.79 -2.61
CA LEU A 212 -9.29 5.66 -1.41
C LEU A 212 -8.45 4.38 -1.48
N ASP A 213 -7.14 4.54 -1.48
CA ASP A 213 -6.14 3.47 -1.35
C ASP A 213 -5.38 3.58 -0.01
N THR A 214 -4.31 2.80 0.16
CA THR A 214 -3.55 2.77 1.42
C THR A 214 -2.71 4.03 1.69
N SER A 215 -2.54 4.90 0.70
CA SER A 215 -1.61 6.03 0.73
C SER A 215 -2.28 7.40 0.58
N ASN A 216 -3.46 7.47 -0.05
CA ASN A 216 -4.04 8.75 -0.45
C ASN A 216 -5.09 9.33 0.52
N TYR A 217 -5.27 8.74 1.72
CA TYR A 217 -6.34 9.16 2.65
C TYR A 217 -6.34 10.67 2.98
N LEU A 218 -5.16 11.28 3.17
CA LEU A 218 -5.03 12.70 3.51
C LEU A 218 -5.53 13.65 2.42
N ILE A 219 -5.42 13.23 1.16
CA ILE A 219 -5.90 13.97 -0.02
C ILE A 219 -7.35 13.59 -0.31
N TRP A 220 -7.68 12.31 -0.13
CA TRP A 220 -9.00 11.75 -0.38
C TRP A 220 -10.06 12.31 0.57
N ALA A 221 -9.78 12.37 1.88
CA ALA A 221 -10.79 12.75 2.88
C ALA A 221 -11.32 14.18 2.67
N PRO A 222 -10.48 15.24 2.49
CA PRO A 222 -10.99 16.57 2.19
C PRO A 222 -11.74 16.66 0.86
N ARG A 223 -11.26 15.96 -0.20
CA ARG A 223 -11.95 15.91 -1.50
C ARG A 223 -13.32 15.26 -1.38
N MET A 224 -13.42 14.20 -0.60
CA MET A 224 -14.65 13.47 -0.36
C MET A 224 -15.64 14.28 0.48
N GLU A 225 -15.16 15.02 1.48
CA GLU A 225 -15.94 15.99 2.24
C GLU A 225 -16.56 17.04 1.31
N TYR A 226 -15.75 17.66 0.44
CA TYR A 226 -16.26 18.61 -0.54
C TYR A 226 -17.30 17.97 -1.47
N PHE A 227 -17.03 16.75 -1.94
CA PHE A 227 -17.95 16.03 -2.80
C PHE A 227 -19.30 15.77 -2.11
N LEU A 228 -19.30 15.29 -0.87
CA LEU A 228 -20.53 15.05 -0.10
C LEU A 228 -21.25 16.36 0.24
N THR A 229 -20.51 17.45 0.50
CA THR A 229 -21.05 18.78 0.74
C THR A 229 -21.82 19.29 -0.48
N THR A 230 -21.26 19.15 -1.68
CA THR A 230 -21.97 19.55 -2.92
C THR A 230 -23.25 18.76 -3.17
N LYS A 231 -23.37 17.57 -2.58
CA LYS A 231 -24.57 16.72 -2.66
C LYS A 231 -25.55 16.95 -1.50
N GLY A 232 -25.22 17.83 -0.55
CA GLY A 232 -26.01 18.06 0.66
C GLY A 232 -25.99 16.87 1.63
N LEU A 233 -24.97 16.02 1.56
CA LEU A 233 -24.89 14.75 2.29
C LEU A 233 -23.83 14.74 3.41
N TRP A 234 -23.11 15.84 3.61
CA TRP A 234 -22.04 15.91 4.61
C TRP A 234 -22.55 15.75 6.05
N GLU A 235 -23.71 16.34 6.35
CA GLU A 235 -24.33 16.21 7.68
C GLU A 235 -24.64 14.76 8.03
N ALA A 236 -24.91 13.91 7.03
CA ALA A 236 -25.17 12.49 7.23
C ALA A 236 -23.93 11.66 7.63
N VAL A 237 -22.74 12.26 7.56
CA VAL A 237 -21.48 11.64 7.96
C VAL A 237 -20.97 12.19 9.29
N THR A 238 -21.44 13.36 9.72
CA THR A 238 -20.99 14.03 10.94
C THR A 238 -21.98 13.90 12.10
N THR A 239 -23.28 13.87 11.82
CA THR A 239 -24.34 13.82 12.84
C THR A 239 -25.09 12.48 12.84
N ASP A 240 -25.67 12.13 13.98
CA ASP A 240 -26.51 10.93 14.11
C ASP A 240 -27.98 11.19 13.73
N ASP A 241 -28.37 12.46 13.59
CA ASP A 241 -29.75 12.91 13.38
C ASP A 241 -30.14 13.10 11.91
N ALA A 242 -29.24 12.81 10.98
CA ALA A 242 -29.49 13.00 9.55
C ALA A 242 -30.55 12.01 9.00
N PRO A 243 -31.33 12.40 7.97
CA PRO A 243 -32.33 11.53 7.36
C PRO A 243 -31.75 10.19 6.92
N VAL A 244 -32.44 9.08 7.22
CA VAL A 244 -32.00 7.71 6.89
C VAL A 244 -31.70 7.55 5.40
N ALA A 245 -32.47 8.21 4.54
CA ALA A 245 -32.26 8.19 3.09
C ALA A 245 -30.92 8.82 2.68
N ASP A 246 -30.54 9.92 3.34
CA ASP A 246 -29.31 10.66 3.07
C ASP A 246 -28.10 9.95 3.68
N CYS A 247 -28.25 9.37 4.88
CA CYS A 247 -27.28 8.43 5.45
C CYS A 247 -26.99 7.26 4.51
N ARG A 248 -28.04 6.68 3.89
CA ARG A 248 -27.87 5.57 2.94
C ARG A 248 -27.15 6.01 1.66
N LYS A 249 -27.49 7.19 1.13
CA LYS A 249 -26.82 7.76 -0.05
C LYS A 249 -25.37 8.13 0.23
N ALA A 250 -25.08 8.77 1.36
CA ALA A 250 -23.72 9.16 1.76
C ALA A 250 -22.83 7.91 1.90
N ARG A 251 -23.31 6.87 2.59
CA ARG A 251 -22.60 5.59 2.72
C ARG A 251 -22.34 4.94 1.36
N ALA A 252 -23.33 4.96 0.46
CA ALA A 252 -23.18 4.42 -0.88
C ALA A 252 -22.11 5.16 -1.70
N ILE A 253 -22.09 6.49 -1.63
CA ILE A 253 -21.06 7.31 -2.28
C ILE A 253 -19.68 6.98 -1.71
N ILE A 254 -19.54 6.86 -0.38
CA ILE A 254 -18.29 6.43 0.26
C ILE A 254 -17.87 5.05 -0.26
N GLY A 255 -18.75 4.07 -0.28
CA GLY A 255 -18.46 2.72 -0.77
C GLY A 255 -18.01 2.65 -2.25
N LEU A 256 -18.47 3.58 -3.10
CA LEU A 256 -18.04 3.69 -4.49
C LEU A 256 -16.67 4.36 -4.65
N CYS A 257 -16.31 5.22 -3.70
CA CYS A 257 -15.06 5.98 -3.67
C CYS A 257 -13.94 5.28 -2.90
N VAL A 258 -14.07 3.99 -2.56
CA VAL A 258 -13.01 3.19 -1.92
C VAL A 258 -12.52 2.04 -2.80
N THR A 259 -11.26 1.64 -2.59
CA THR A 259 -10.69 0.40 -3.16
C THR A 259 -11.23 -0.86 -2.47
N SER A 260 -11.05 -2.03 -3.09
CA SER A 260 -11.61 -3.32 -2.61
C SER A 260 -11.18 -3.65 -1.17
N GLN A 261 -9.95 -3.33 -0.80
CA GLN A 261 -9.39 -3.55 0.54
C GLN A 261 -10.15 -2.82 1.68
N HIS A 262 -10.83 -1.72 1.38
CA HIS A 262 -11.61 -0.95 2.37
C HIS A 262 -13.11 -1.17 2.26
N LEU A 263 -13.56 -1.86 1.21
CA LEU A 263 -14.97 -2.09 0.94
C LEU A 263 -15.64 -2.94 2.04
N ALA A 264 -14.94 -3.94 2.57
CA ALA A 264 -15.43 -4.76 3.67
C ALA A 264 -15.72 -3.93 4.94
N THR A 265 -14.89 -2.91 5.21
CA THR A 265 -15.12 -1.96 6.31
C THR A 265 -16.45 -1.23 6.14
N ILE A 266 -16.73 -0.72 4.93
CA ILE A 266 -17.98 -0.01 4.61
C ILE A 266 -19.21 -0.92 4.69
N GLN A 267 -19.06 -2.20 4.34
CA GLN A 267 -20.14 -3.18 4.46
C GLN A 267 -20.50 -3.49 5.90
N ARG A 268 -19.51 -3.55 6.80
CA ARG A 268 -19.70 -3.79 8.23
C ARG A 268 -20.38 -2.63 8.95
N SER A 269 -20.04 -1.41 8.56
CA SER A 269 -20.65 -0.20 9.13
C SER A 269 -22.12 -0.11 8.76
N LYS A 270 -23.00 0.27 9.70
CA LYS A 270 -24.44 0.42 9.46
C LYS A 270 -24.78 1.80 8.91
N THR A 271 -24.09 2.84 9.38
CA THR A 271 -24.32 4.24 9.02
C THR A 271 -23.16 4.80 8.18
N ALA A 272 -23.39 5.93 7.51
CA ALA A 272 -22.34 6.63 6.77
C ALA A 272 -21.26 7.17 7.71
N LYS A 273 -21.67 7.69 8.87
CA LYS A 273 -20.78 8.12 9.95
C LYS A 273 -19.90 6.99 10.46
N GLU A 274 -20.47 5.82 10.80
CA GLU A 274 -19.68 4.67 11.25
C GLU A 274 -18.67 4.22 10.18
N ALA A 275 -19.06 4.29 8.90
CA ALA A 275 -18.17 3.97 7.78
C ALA A 275 -17.00 4.96 7.68
N TRP A 276 -17.29 6.26 7.81
CA TRP A 276 -16.29 7.33 7.81
C TRP A 276 -15.35 7.25 9.00
N ASP A 277 -15.89 7.09 10.21
CA ASP A 277 -15.12 6.98 11.45
C ASP A 277 -14.23 5.73 11.45
N SER A 278 -14.72 4.61 10.90
CA SER A 278 -13.93 3.38 10.76
C SER A 278 -12.76 3.57 9.80
N LEU A 279 -12.97 4.23 8.65
CA LEU A 279 -11.87 4.59 7.75
C LEU A 279 -10.88 5.52 8.45
N ALA A 280 -11.36 6.58 9.10
CA ALA A 280 -10.53 7.53 9.83
C ALA A 280 -9.68 6.84 10.91
N ALA A 281 -10.25 5.89 11.65
CA ALA A 281 -9.53 5.10 12.65
C ALA A 281 -8.44 4.21 12.03
N ILE A 282 -8.72 3.54 10.91
CA ILE A 282 -7.74 2.72 10.18
C ILE A 282 -6.57 3.57 9.70
N PHE A 283 -6.83 4.75 9.13
CA PHE A 283 -5.76 5.61 8.62
C PHE A 283 -5.03 6.38 9.72
N LYS A 284 -5.68 6.67 10.86
CA LYS A 284 -5.02 7.22 12.04
C LYS A 284 -4.05 6.21 12.67
N THR A 285 -4.46 4.95 12.80
CA THR A 285 -3.60 3.88 13.32
C THR A 285 -2.46 3.57 12.35
N LYS A 286 -2.74 3.42 11.05
CA LYS A 286 -1.71 3.23 10.02
C LYS A 286 -0.76 4.43 9.93
N GLY A 287 -1.28 5.65 10.02
CA GLY A 287 -0.48 6.88 10.07
C GLY A 287 0.43 6.93 11.30
N THR A 288 -0.06 6.47 12.46
CA THR A 288 0.76 6.37 13.69
C THR A 288 1.85 5.31 13.56
N ALA A 289 1.53 4.13 13.02
CA ALA A 289 2.52 3.06 12.79
C ALA A 289 3.57 3.49 11.76
N LEU A 290 3.16 4.11 10.66
CA LEU A 290 4.04 4.69 9.65
C LEU A 290 4.92 5.79 10.26
N LYS A 291 4.36 6.65 11.12
CA LYS A 291 5.09 7.70 11.84
C LYS A 291 6.18 7.11 12.74
N LEU A 292 5.84 6.09 13.52
CA LEU A 292 6.79 5.39 14.38
C LEU A 292 7.90 4.71 13.57
N ARG A 293 7.53 4.05 12.47
CA ARG A 293 8.49 3.43 11.55
C ARG A 293 9.43 4.45 10.94
N LEU A 294 8.91 5.53 10.36
CA LEU A 294 9.73 6.57 9.74
C LEU A 294 10.63 7.28 10.76
N ARG A 295 10.16 7.51 12.00
CA ARG A 295 11.01 8.00 13.10
C ARG A 295 12.11 7.02 13.49
N ARG A 296 11.82 5.72 13.49
CA ARG A 296 12.82 4.67 13.74
C ARG A 296 13.83 4.57 12.60
N ASP A 297 13.38 4.67 11.36
CA ASP A 297 14.25 4.66 10.17
C ASP A 297 15.17 5.90 10.19
N LEU A 298 14.64 7.05 10.63
CA LEU A 298 15.38 8.30 10.81
C LEU A 298 16.37 8.22 11.99
N SER A 299 16.01 7.62 13.12
CA SER A 299 16.93 7.47 14.27
C SER A 299 18.01 6.41 14.08
N SER A 300 17.76 5.42 13.21
CA SER A 300 18.74 4.40 12.82
C SER A 300 19.41 4.71 11.48
N PHE A 301 19.18 5.90 10.93
CA PHE A 301 19.72 6.32 9.64
C PHE A 301 21.24 6.45 9.74
N LYS A 302 21.96 5.58 9.03
CA LYS A 302 23.42 5.57 9.01
C LYS A 302 23.94 5.33 7.61
N MET A 303 25.09 5.93 7.32
CA MET A 303 25.80 5.70 6.06
C MET A 303 26.41 4.30 6.07
N ALA A 304 26.17 3.53 4.99
CA ALA A 304 26.74 2.20 4.88
C ALA A 304 28.25 2.25 4.55
N ALA A 305 28.99 1.20 4.91
CA ALA A 305 30.42 1.12 4.62
C ALA A 305 30.67 1.16 3.10
N GLY A 306 31.45 2.14 2.64
CA GLY A 306 31.74 2.35 1.21
C GLY A 306 30.59 2.96 0.41
N GLU A 307 29.50 3.40 1.05
CA GLU A 307 28.43 4.13 0.37
C GLU A 307 28.91 5.55 0.01
N PRO A 308 28.73 6.00 -1.25
CA PRO A 308 29.09 7.35 -1.64
C PRO A 308 28.13 8.37 -1.00
N LEU A 309 28.67 9.51 -0.60
CA LEU A 309 27.92 10.53 0.16
C LEU A 309 26.68 11.03 -0.58
N THR A 310 26.76 11.18 -1.90
CA THR A 310 25.63 11.58 -2.76
C THR A 310 24.46 10.59 -2.72
N LYS A 311 24.75 9.28 -2.63
CA LYS A 311 23.71 8.24 -2.52
C LYS A 311 23.08 8.23 -1.13
N TYR A 312 23.89 8.48 -0.10
CA TYR A 312 23.41 8.61 1.28
C TYR A 312 22.45 9.81 1.43
N PHE A 313 22.83 10.99 0.94
CA PHE A 313 21.97 12.19 0.97
C PHE A 313 20.73 12.05 0.09
N ALA A 314 20.81 11.36 -1.05
CA ALA A 314 19.62 11.04 -1.85
C ALA A 314 18.63 10.15 -1.10
N ARG A 315 19.10 9.19 -0.29
CA ARG A 315 18.24 8.39 0.59
C ARG A 315 17.60 9.23 1.69
N ALA A 316 18.35 10.19 2.26
CA ALA A 316 17.83 11.11 3.27
C ALA A 316 16.71 11.99 2.68
N LYS A 317 16.92 12.56 1.49
CA LYS A 317 15.88 13.31 0.76
C LYS A 317 14.64 12.48 0.45
N ALA A 318 14.82 11.26 -0.06
CA ALA A 318 13.70 10.37 -0.32
C ALA A 318 12.92 9.99 0.96
N LEU A 319 13.56 10.03 2.13
CA LEU A 319 12.91 9.86 3.44
C LEU A 319 12.19 11.16 3.86
N GLN A 320 12.80 12.32 3.60
CA GLN A 320 12.19 13.65 3.81
C GLN A 320 10.89 13.80 3.03
N ASP A 321 10.91 13.48 1.73
CA ASP A 321 9.74 13.60 0.85
C ASP A 321 8.57 12.75 1.39
N LYS A 322 8.87 11.53 1.83
CA LYS A 322 7.87 10.64 2.44
C LYS A 322 7.34 11.17 3.77
N LEU A 323 8.20 11.80 4.58
CA LEU A 323 7.82 12.41 5.85
C LEU A 323 6.94 13.63 5.62
N LEU A 324 7.27 14.50 4.65
CA LEU A 324 6.47 15.67 4.29
C LEU A 324 5.12 15.29 3.66
N GLU A 325 5.10 14.26 2.81
CA GLU A 325 3.88 13.74 2.19
C GLU A 325 2.94 13.12 3.24
N SER A 326 3.49 12.49 4.27
CA SER A 326 2.71 11.82 5.32
C SER A 326 2.38 12.74 6.51
N PHE A 327 3.17 13.80 6.74
CA PHE A 327 3.10 14.66 7.92
C PHE A 327 3.35 16.13 7.55
N PRO A 328 2.27 16.93 7.39
CA PRO A 328 2.39 18.36 7.07
C PRO A 328 3.13 19.18 8.15
N ASP A 329 3.16 18.71 9.40
CA ASP A 329 3.83 19.38 10.52
C ASP A 329 5.34 19.07 10.62
N PHE A 330 5.88 18.19 9.77
CA PHE A 330 7.29 17.82 9.81
C PHE A 330 8.16 18.95 9.25
N LYS A 331 9.15 19.42 10.02
CA LYS A 331 10.04 20.50 9.58
C LYS A 331 11.26 19.92 8.87
N GLU A 332 11.76 20.60 7.85
CA GLU A 332 13.01 20.20 7.16
C GLU A 332 14.21 20.14 8.12
N GLU A 333 14.20 20.96 9.17
CA GLU A 333 15.21 20.95 10.23
C GLU A 333 15.26 19.62 11.01
N ASP A 334 14.14 18.89 11.09
CA ASP A 334 14.03 17.66 11.87
C ASP A 334 14.76 16.47 11.22
N ILE A 335 15.04 16.51 9.90
CA ILE A 335 15.81 15.47 9.21
C ILE A 335 17.31 15.75 9.17
N PHE A 336 17.72 17.01 9.38
CA PHE A 336 19.11 17.44 9.29
C PHE A 336 20.00 16.72 10.31
N TRP A 337 19.70 16.88 11.60
CA TRP A 337 20.52 16.30 12.68
C TRP A 337 20.64 14.77 12.63
N PRO A 338 19.55 14.01 12.42
CA PRO A 338 19.65 12.56 12.25
C PRO A 338 20.53 12.15 11.07
N THR A 339 20.43 12.87 9.95
CA THR A 339 21.23 12.56 8.75
C THR A 339 22.71 12.83 8.99
N VAL A 340 23.04 13.91 9.69
CA VAL A 340 24.41 14.28 10.05
C VAL A 340 25.01 13.29 11.07
N GLN A 341 24.26 12.92 12.11
CA GLN A 341 24.71 11.94 13.12
C GLN A 341 24.89 10.53 12.54
N GLY A 342 24.26 10.21 11.41
CA GLY A 342 24.44 8.96 10.69
C GLY A 342 25.75 8.86 9.90
N LEU A 343 26.53 9.95 9.79
CA LEU A 343 27.81 9.97 9.08
C LEU A 343 28.91 9.28 9.90
N PRO A 344 29.92 8.67 9.26
CA PRO A 344 31.09 8.14 9.95
C PRO A 344 31.92 9.24 10.61
N SER A 345 32.69 8.87 11.63
CA SER A 345 33.56 9.79 12.40
C SER A 345 34.58 10.55 11.56
N THR A 346 34.84 10.09 10.34
CA THR A 346 35.69 10.80 9.37
C THR A 346 35.17 12.18 8.96
N TYR A 347 33.88 12.46 9.22
CA TYR A 347 33.26 13.76 8.93
C TYR A 347 33.16 14.66 10.16
N ASP A 348 33.44 14.15 11.38
CA ASP A 348 33.22 14.85 12.65
C ASP A 348 33.86 16.24 12.67
N THR A 349 35.11 16.37 12.19
CA THR A 349 35.83 17.65 12.17
C THR A 349 35.08 18.73 11.38
N ILE A 350 34.47 18.37 10.25
CA ILE A 350 33.72 19.33 9.44
C ILE A 350 32.33 19.57 9.98
N LEU A 351 31.72 18.59 10.63
CA LEU A 351 30.47 18.78 11.36
C LEU A 351 30.66 19.80 12.49
N THR A 352 31.73 19.70 13.28
CA THR A 352 32.05 20.68 14.33
C THR A 352 32.29 22.08 13.77
N ILE A 353 32.90 22.20 12.59
CA ILE A 353 33.09 23.50 11.92
C ILE A 353 31.74 24.08 11.48
N ILE A 354 30.87 23.26 10.89
CA ILE A 354 29.52 23.68 10.44
C ILE A 354 28.67 24.10 11.64
N GLU A 355 28.72 23.36 12.75
CA GLU A 355 28.02 23.66 14.00
C GLU A 355 28.44 25.00 14.62
N ASN A 356 29.71 25.37 14.52
CA ASN A 356 30.25 26.60 15.09
C ASN A 356 30.24 27.80 14.11
N THR A 357 29.74 27.62 12.89
CA THR A 357 29.62 28.71 11.91
C THR A 357 28.31 29.46 12.15
N ALA A 358 28.40 30.72 12.58
CA ALA A 358 27.23 31.61 12.65
C ALA A 358 26.60 31.77 11.26
N ASP A 359 25.26 31.75 11.20
CA ASP A 359 24.44 31.88 9.99
C ASP A 359 24.49 30.72 8.98
N ALA A 360 24.92 29.52 9.39
CA ALA A 360 24.83 28.34 8.52
C ALA A 360 23.38 27.85 8.35
N GLU A 361 22.87 27.83 7.12
CA GLU A 361 21.62 27.12 6.81
C GLU A 361 21.78 25.64 7.12
N LEU A 362 21.00 25.09 8.05
CA LEU A 362 21.05 23.69 8.47
C LEU A 362 20.14 22.82 7.61
N THR A 363 20.40 22.81 6.30
CA THR A 363 19.65 22.01 5.33
C THR A 363 20.55 20.94 4.70
N LEU A 364 19.93 19.87 4.18
CA LEU A 364 20.69 18.82 3.50
C LEU A 364 21.43 19.34 2.25
N ASP A 365 20.89 20.37 1.61
CA ASP A 365 21.45 20.96 0.39
C ASP A 365 22.62 21.90 0.62
N SER A 366 22.62 22.66 1.74
CA SER A 366 23.72 23.56 2.07
C SER A 366 24.96 22.81 2.55
N VAL A 367 24.78 21.65 3.20
CA VAL A 367 25.86 20.89 3.85
C VAL A 367 26.48 19.85 2.92
N LEU A 368 25.73 19.29 1.97
CA LEU A 368 26.24 18.30 1.02
C LEU A 368 27.51 18.77 0.26
N PRO A 369 27.59 20.00 -0.29
CA PRO A 369 28.79 20.47 -0.98
C PRO A 369 30.03 20.53 -0.07
N LYS A 370 29.86 20.92 1.20
CA LYS A 370 30.96 21.02 2.19
C LYS A 370 31.50 19.63 2.53
N LEU A 371 30.62 18.65 2.73
CA LEU A 371 31.00 17.27 3.02
C LEU A 371 31.63 16.55 1.82
N MET A 372 31.20 16.88 0.59
CA MET A 372 31.81 16.32 -0.63
C MET A 372 33.28 16.69 -0.79
N GLN A 373 33.71 17.86 -0.31
CA GLN A 373 35.14 18.23 -0.32
C GLN A 373 35.99 17.28 0.53
N VAL A 374 35.43 16.74 1.62
CA VAL A 374 36.09 15.75 2.49
C VAL A 374 36.20 14.41 1.78
N GLU A 375 35.11 13.96 1.17
CA GLU A 375 35.08 12.69 0.44
C GLU A 375 36.10 12.70 -0.72
N GLN A 376 36.25 13.83 -1.42
CA GLN A 376 37.25 14.00 -2.47
C GLN A 376 38.69 13.96 -1.94
N ARG A 377 38.97 14.60 -0.80
CA ARG A 377 40.29 14.55 -0.14
C ARG A 377 40.64 13.12 0.31
N GLN A 378 39.66 12.35 0.76
CA GLN A 378 39.86 10.96 1.16
C GLN A 378 40.06 9.98 -0.01
N ARG A 379 39.55 10.32 -1.20
CA ARG A 379 39.77 9.54 -2.44
C ARG A 379 41.03 9.96 -3.20
N GLY A 380 41.73 11.01 -2.77
CA GLY A 380 42.96 11.49 -3.40
C GLY A 380 44.15 10.51 -3.27
N PRO A 381 45.20 10.65 -4.11
CA PRO A 381 46.30 9.67 -4.23
C PRO A 381 47.24 9.56 -3.02
N ASP A 382 47.03 10.32 -1.95
CA ASP A 382 48.02 10.55 -0.89
C ASP A 382 48.21 9.38 0.09
N ARG A 383 47.61 8.21 -0.18
CA ARG A 383 47.82 7.01 0.65
C ARG A 383 48.95 6.09 0.21
N LEU A 384 49.66 6.40 -0.90
CA LEU A 384 50.75 5.55 -1.42
C LEU A 384 52.17 6.11 -1.27
N LEU A 385 52.37 7.29 -0.66
CA LEU A 385 53.69 7.91 -0.60
C LEU A 385 54.06 8.38 0.82
N TRP A 386 54.29 7.42 1.72
CA TRP A 386 55.26 7.53 2.81
C TRP A 386 55.24 6.23 3.63
N ALA A 387 56.05 5.25 3.23
CA ALA A 387 56.59 4.29 4.19
C ALA A 387 57.97 4.83 4.60
N PRO A 388 58.27 4.99 5.90
CA PRO A 388 59.57 5.49 6.33
C PRO A 388 60.65 4.44 6.01
N PHE A 389 61.64 4.82 5.20
CA PHE A 389 62.83 4.02 4.94
C PHE A 389 63.56 3.75 6.27
N THR A 390 63.52 2.51 6.76
CA THR A 390 64.42 2.08 7.83
C THR A 390 65.80 1.83 7.25
N LEU A 391 66.75 2.70 7.57
CA LEU A 391 68.18 2.49 7.38
C LEU A 391 68.64 1.35 8.30
N THR A 392 68.81 0.15 7.77
CA THR A 392 69.59 -0.90 8.43
C THR A 392 71.03 -0.82 7.94
N ASN A 393 71.89 -0.31 8.83
CA ASN A 393 73.34 -0.50 8.79
C ASN A 393 73.65 -2.00 8.63
N VAL A 394 74.45 -2.32 7.61
CA VAL A 394 75.18 -3.59 7.55
C VAL A 394 76.65 -3.25 7.83
N THR A 395 77.06 -3.54 9.06
CA THR A 395 78.46 -3.77 9.43
C THR A 395 78.85 -5.21 9.12
N ALA A 396 80.17 -5.42 8.96
CA ALA A 396 80.92 -6.69 8.87
C ALA A 396 81.00 -7.33 7.46
N ASP A 397 82.14 -7.82 6.97
CA ASP A 397 83.51 -7.94 7.50
C ASP A 397 84.47 -8.32 6.33
N LEU A 398 85.73 -7.90 6.48
CA LEU A 398 87.01 -8.40 5.90
C LEU A 398 87.27 -8.32 4.38
#